data_AF-A0A966W8J5-F1
#
_entry.id   AF-A0A966W8J5-F1
#
_cell.length_a   1.000
_cell.length_b   1.000
_cell.length_c   1.000
_cell.angle_alpha   90.00
_cell.angle_beta   90.00
_cell.angle_gamma   90.00
#
_symmetry.space_group_name_H-M   'P 1'
#
loop_
_entity.id
_entity.type
_entity.pdbx_description
1 polymer ?
#
loop_
_entity_poly.entity_id
_entity_poly.type
_entity_poly.pdbx_seq_one_letter_code
_entity_poly.pdbx_strand_id
1 'polypeptide(L)'
;MMRFFRRSAPPPTEPDTSAAAPAPASVEASLSSTRKGFFGAVRGLFQTQRTLDDAFWDELEERLIQADLGAHTTGDLIEGLQAQHARKPFLDPRDAELALRSELLKLLKSTGDTGLFLPAVADGIAIILVIGVNGVGKTTSIAKLTHYFKDGGRYPILIAGDTFRAAAIDQLKIWGERTDVSVIAQA
;
A
#
# COMPACT_ATOMS: atom_id res chain seq x y z
N MET A 1 -60.08 -25.56 8.52
CA MET A 1 -58.91 -26.35 8.98
C MET A 1 -57.88 -26.36 7.86
N MET A 2 -56.90 -25.44 7.88
CA MET A 2 -55.66 -25.51 7.10
C MET A 2 -54.68 -24.51 7.72
N ARG A 3 -53.62 -25.03 8.35
CA ARG A 3 -52.57 -24.31 9.07
C ARG A 3 -51.42 -24.12 8.07
N PHE A 4 -51.19 -22.91 7.57
CA PHE A 4 -50.02 -22.60 6.75
C PHE A 4 -48.80 -22.44 7.67
N PHE A 5 -47.90 -23.43 7.63
CA PHE A 5 -46.59 -23.35 8.27
C PHE A 5 -45.73 -22.30 7.56
N ARG A 6 -45.46 -21.17 8.22
CA ARG A 6 -44.37 -20.26 7.83
C ARG A 6 -43.15 -20.63 8.66
N ARG A 7 -42.17 -21.28 8.04
CA ARG A 7 -40.87 -21.58 8.66
C ARG A 7 -40.11 -20.26 8.73
N SER A 8 -39.95 -19.69 9.93
CA SER A 8 -39.13 -18.49 10.14
C SER A 8 -37.68 -18.80 9.79
N ALA A 9 -37.06 -17.99 8.94
CA ALA A 9 -35.62 -18.05 8.72
C ALA A 9 -34.89 -17.69 10.02
N PRO A 10 -33.75 -18.33 10.34
CA PRO A 10 -32.95 -17.92 11.48
C PRO A 10 -32.48 -16.47 11.30
N PRO A 11 -32.44 -15.66 12.38
CA PRO A 11 -31.91 -14.30 12.30
C PRO A 11 -30.47 -14.33 11.78
N PRO A 12 -30.04 -13.32 11.00
CA PRO A 12 -28.65 -13.22 10.59
C PRO A 12 -27.79 -13.19 11.86
N THR A 13 -26.79 -14.08 11.92
CA THR A 13 -25.80 -14.10 12.99
C THR A 13 -25.13 -12.74 13.05
N GLU A 14 -25.30 -12.04 14.18
CA GLU A 14 -24.58 -10.81 14.46
C GLU A 14 -23.08 -11.07 14.31
N PRO A 15 -22.34 -10.21 13.58
CA PRO A 15 -20.90 -10.38 13.46
C PRO A 15 -20.28 -10.26 14.86
N ASP A 16 -19.52 -11.29 15.24
CA ASP A 16 -18.77 -11.37 16.49
C ASP A 16 -17.92 -10.10 16.67
N THR A 17 -18.29 -9.28 17.65
CA THR A 17 -17.70 -7.97 17.95
C THR A 17 -16.49 -8.07 18.88
N SER A 18 -16.00 -9.28 19.19
CA SER A 18 -14.95 -9.50 20.19
C SER A 18 -13.52 -9.60 19.63
N ALA A 19 -13.31 -9.44 18.32
CA ALA A 19 -11.96 -9.43 17.76
C ALA A 19 -11.41 -8.00 17.75
N ALA A 20 -10.66 -7.64 18.80
CA ALA A 20 -9.76 -6.49 18.75
C ALA A 20 -8.90 -6.60 17.49
N ALA A 21 -8.91 -5.57 16.64
CA ALA A 21 -8.17 -5.57 15.40
C ALA A 21 -6.68 -5.87 15.70
N PRO A 22 -6.04 -6.82 14.99
CA PRO A 22 -4.64 -7.13 15.22
C PRO A 22 -3.81 -5.86 15.03
N ALA A 23 -2.80 -5.66 15.89
CA ALA A 23 -1.84 -4.57 15.77
C ALA A 23 -1.30 -4.52 14.33
N PRO A 24 -1.07 -3.31 13.75
CA PRO A 24 -0.62 -3.19 12.38
C PRO A 24 0.63 -4.04 12.19
N ALA A 25 0.54 -5.03 11.30
CA ALA A 25 1.68 -5.86 10.96
C ALA A 25 2.84 -4.94 10.57
N SER A 26 4.03 -5.22 11.09
CA SER A 26 5.21 -4.40 10.76
C SER A 26 5.37 -4.33 9.24
N VAL A 27 5.99 -3.25 8.74
CA VAL A 27 6.21 -3.09 7.29
C VAL A 27 6.95 -4.32 6.74
N GLU A 28 7.87 -4.89 7.51
CA GLU A 28 8.61 -6.10 7.15
C GLU A 28 7.73 -7.35 7.04
N ALA A 29 6.70 -7.47 7.89
CA ALA A 29 5.74 -8.56 7.85
C ALA A 29 4.79 -8.43 6.66
N SER A 30 4.29 -7.21 6.42
CA SER A 30 3.39 -6.88 5.30
C SER A 30 4.05 -7.09 3.93
N LEU A 31 5.37 -6.83 3.83
CA LEU A 31 6.14 -7.01 2.59
C LEU A 31 6.79 -8.39 2.46
N SER A 32 6.47 -9.35 3.35
CA SER A 32 7.14 -10.65 3.38
C SER A 32 6.93 -11.47 2.09
N SER A 33 5.75 -11.38 1.47
CA SER A 33 5.45 -12.06 0.19
C SER A 33 6.30 -11.50 -0.95
N THR A 34 6.28 -10.17 -1.13
CA THR A 34 7.09 -9.46 -2.13
C THR A 34 8.58 -9.74 -1.94
N ARG A 35 9.07 -9.68 -0.70
CA ARG A 35 10.49 -9.94 -0.39
C ARG A 35 10.91 -11.35 -0.78
N LYS A 36 10.09 -12.36 -0.46
CA LYS A 36 10.40 -13.77 -0.78
C LYS A 36 10.43 -14.00 -2.30
N GLY A 37 9.46 -13.46 -3.03
CA GLY A 37 9.39 -13.60 -4.49
C GLY A 37 10.51 -12.84 -5.20
N PHE A 38 10.62 -11.54 -4.94
CA PHE A 38 11.53 -10.64 -5.65
C PHE A 38 13.01 -10.95 -5.36
N PHE A 39 13.44 -10.90 -4.10
CA PHE A 39 14.84 -11.10 -3.75
C PHE A 39 15.26 -12.57 -3.88
N GLY A 40 14.31 -13.51 -3.78
CA GLY A 40 14.54 -14.91 -4.09
C GLY A 40 14.91 -15.12 -5.56
N ALA A 41 14.14 -14.52 -6.47
CA ALA A 41 14.39 -14.61 -7.92
C ALA A 41 15.72 -13.96 -8.31
N VAL A 42 15.99 -12.74 -7.83
CA VAL A 42 17.24 -12.03 -8.10
C VAL A 42 18.44 -12.83 -7.58
N ARG A 43 18.37 -13.35 -6.35
CA ARG A 43 19.46 -14.17 -5.79
C ARG A 43 19.69 -15.46 -6.58
N GLY A 44 18.62 -16.11 -7.04
CA GLY A 44 18.70 -17.31 -7.87
C GLY A 44 19.40 -17.05 -9.21
N LEU A 45 19.16 -15.90 -9.82
CA LEU A 45 19.79 -15.50 -11.08
C LEU A 45 21.32 -15.39 -10.93
N PHE A 46 21.79 -14.65 -9.92
CA PHE A 46 23.23 -14.51 -9.63
C PHE A 46 23.91 -15.81 -9.18
N GLN A 47 23.16 -16.78 -8.65
CA GLN A 47 23.71 -18.10 -8.30
C GLN A 47 23.88 -19.02 -9.52
N THR A 48 23.02 -18.86 -10.52
CA THR A 48 22.97 -19.72 -11.71
C THR A 48 23.89 -19.21 -12.80
N GLN A 49 23.94 -17.89 -13.01
CA GLN A 49 24.81 -17.27 -13.99
C GLN A 49 26.11 -16.79 -13.34
N ARG A 50 27.24 -17.36 -13.78
CA ARG A 50 28.58 -17.02 -13.30
C ARG A 50 29.18 -15.79 -13.98
N THR A 51 28.61 -15.39 -15.11
CA THR A 51 29.03 -14.25 -15.92
C THR A 51 27.90 -13.24 -15.99
N LEU A 52 28.24 -11.96 -15.90
CA LEU A 52 27.30 -10.85 -16.05
C LEU A 52 27.34 -10.34 -17.50
N ASP A 53 26.99 -11.24 -18.41
CA ASP A 53 26.89 -10.96 -19.85
C ASP A 53 25.54 -10.34 -20.22
N ASP A 54 25.31 -10.06 -21.50
CA ASP A 54 24.07 -9.42 -21.97
C ASP A 54 22.83 -10.25 -21.59
N ALA A 55 22.92 -11.58 -21.63
CA ALA A 55 21.81 -12.46 -21.27
C ALA A 55 21.46 -12.38 -19.77
N PHE A 56 22.45 -12.14 -18.91
CA PHE A 56 22.21 -11.85 -17.50
C PHE A 56 21.36 -10.58 -17.33
N TRP A 57 21.74 -9.50 -18.01
CA TRP A 57 21.09 -8.21 -17.87
C TRP A 57 19.66 -8.24 -18.41
N ASP A 58 19.45 -8.91 -19.55
CA ASP A 58 18.12 -9.12 -20.13
C ASP A 58 17.20 -9.92 -19.19
N GLU A 59 17.71 -10.99 -18.57
CA GLU A 59 16.91 -11.78 -17.62
C GLU A 59 16.61 -10.96 -16.34
N LEU A 60 17.56 -10.17 -15.85
CA LEU A 60 17.33 -9.30 -14.69
C LEU A 60 16.23 -8.26 -15.01
N GLU A 61 16.29 -7.62 -16.18
CA GLU A 61 15.26 -6.67 -16.64
C GLU A 61 13.87 -7.31 -16.67
N GLU A 62 13.74 -8.49 -17.29
CA GLU A 62 12.46 -9.20 -17.36
C GLU A 62 11.88 -9.46 -15.96
N ARG A 63 12.72 -9.90 -15.01
CA ARG A 63 12.32 -10.18 -13.62
C ARG A 63 11.88 -8.92 -12.88
N LEU A 64 12.57 -7.80 -13.09
CA LEU A 64 12.20 -6.51 -12.48
C LEU A 64 10.85 -6.01 -13.03
N ILE A 65 10.60 -6.17 -14.33
CA ILE A 65 9.31 -5.84 -14.95
C ILE A 65 8.19 -6.73 -14.42
N GLN A 66 8.43 -8.05 -14.32
CA GLN A 66 7.48 -9.01 -13.73
C GLN A 66 7.15 -8.72 -12.26
N ALA A 67 8.00 -7.96 -11.57
CA ALA A 67 7.80 -7.53 -10.19
C ALA A 67 7.11 -6.16 -10.05
N ASP A 68 6.44 -5.68 -11.11
CA ASP A 68 5.66 -4.44 -11.16
C ASP A 68 6.49 -3.14 -11.04
N LEU A 69 7.78 -3.14 -11.38
CA LEU A 69 8.58 -1.90 -11.40
C LEU A 69 8.28 -1.01 -12.63
N GLY A 70 7.77 -1.60 -13.71
CA GLY A 70 7.54 -0.93 -15.00
C GLY A 70 8.82 -0.77 -15.83
N ALA A 71 8.66 -0.63 -17.14
CA ALA A 71 9.78 -0.63 -18.10
C ALA A 71 10.75 0.53 -17.89
N HIS A 72 10.25 1.76 -17.71
CA HIS A 72 11.11 2.93 -17.52
C HIS A 72 11.98 2.83 -16.27
N THR A 73 11.37 2.57 -15.12
CA THR A 73 12.08 2.41 -13.84
C THR A 73 13.10 1.27 -13.91
N THR A 74 12.74 0.19 -14.60
CA THR A 74 13.64 -0.95 -14.77
C THR A 74 14.84 -0.58 -15.63
N GLY A 75 14.64 0.12 -16.75
CA GLY A 75 15.73 0.62 -17.59
C GLY A 75 16.71 1.48 -16.79
N ASP A 76 16.19 2.47 -16.04
CA ASP A 76 17.01 3.33 -15.18
C ASP A 76 17.83 2.53 -14.15
N LEU A 77 17.25 1.46 -13.59
CA LEU A 77 17.93 0.57 -12.64
C LEU A 77 19.04 -0.24 -13.31
N ILE A 78 18.77 -0.82 -14.48
CA ILE A 78 19.75 -1.65 -15.21
C ILE A 78 20.93 -0.79 -15.65
N GLU A 79 20.70 0.40 -16.20
CA GLU A 79 21.76 1.34 -16.58
C GLU A 79 22.62 1.72 -15.36
N GLY A 80 21.97 2.02 -14.23
CA GLY A 80 22.66 2.32 -12.97
C GLY A 80 23.52 1.16 -12.46
N LEU A 81 23.01 -0.08 -12.55
CA LEU A 81 23.73 -1.28 -12.17
C LEU A 81 24.91 -1.60 -13.08
N GLN A 82 24.74 -1.49 -14.40
CA GLN A 82 25.81 -1.67 -15.38
C GLN A 82 26.92 -0.63 -15.18
N ALA A 83 26.56 0.63 -14.92
CA ALA A 83 27.53 1.68 -14.63
C ALA A 83 28.30 1.42 -13.32
N GLN A 84 27.64 0.89 -12.28
CA GLN A 84 28.33 0.45 -11.06
C GLN A 84 29.26 -0.73 -11.33
N HIS A 85 28.81 -1.73 -12.07
CA HIS A 85 29.59 -2.91 -12.42
C HIS A 85 30.84 -2.54 -13.23
N ALA A 86 30.72 -1.62 -14.18
CA ALA A 86 31.83 -1.13 -14.99
C ALA A 86 32.91 -0.41 -14.15
N ARG A 87 32.51 0.24 -13.04
CA ARG A 87 33.44 0.89 -12.10
C ARG A 87 34.05 -0.08 -11.11
N LYS A 88 33.24 -1.02 -10.60
CA LYS A 88 33.64 -2.06 -9.67
C LYS A 88 32.87 -3.34 -10.02
N PRO A 89 33.53 -4.31 -10.68
CA PRO A 89 32.88 -5.56 -11.03
C PRO A 89 32.31 -6.26 -9.80
N PHE A 90 31.08 -6.75 -9.93
CA PHE A 90 30.42 -7.57 -8.92
C PHE A 90 31.06 -8.95 -8.97
N LEU A 91 31.72 -9.36 -7.89
CA LEU A 91 32.47 -10.61 -7.85
C LEU A 91 31.65 -11.77 -7.29
N ASP A 92 30.56 -11.45 -6.58
CA ASP A 92 29.64 -12.42 -6.04
C ASP A 92 28.17 -11.90 -6.05
N PRO A 93 27.18 -12.78 -5.82
CA PRO A 93 25.76 -12.39 -5.78
C PRO A 93 25.42 -11.32 -4.73
N ARG A 94 26.20 -11.23 -3.65
CA ARG A 94 25.95 -10.31 -2.55
C ARG A 94 26.33 -8.89 -2.95
N ASP A 95 27.42 -8.70 -3.69
CA ASP A 95 27.81 -7.41 -4.25
C ASP A 95 26.67 -6.81 -5.10
N ALA A 96 26.09 -7.63 -5.97
CA ALA A 96 25.05 -7.18 -6.86
C ALA A 96 23.70 -6.95 -6.16
N GLU A 97 23.36 -7.77 -5.16
CA GLU A 97 22.20 -7.52 -4.27
C GLU A 97 22.33 -6.15 -3.57
N LEU A 98 23.53 -5.83 -3.07
CA LEU A 98 23.80 -4.54 -2.43
C LEU A 98 23.75 -3.37 -3.43
N ALA A 99 24.25 -3.56 -4.65
CA ALA A 99 24.17 -2.58 -5.72
C ALA A 99 22.72 -2.29 -6.11
N LEU A 100 21.89 -3.32 -6.30
CA LEU A 100 20.47 -3.20 -6.61
C LEU A 100 19.72 -2.49 -5.49
N ARG A 101 19.97 -2.87 -4.24
CA ARG A 101 19.41 -2.19 -3.08
C ARG A 101 19.78 -0.71 -3.06
N SER A 102 21.02 -0.38 -3.38
CA SER A 102 21.48 1.01 -3.44
C SER A 102 20.75 1.80 -4.52
N GLU A 103 20.58 1.25 -5.73
CA GLU A 103 19.84 1.93 -6.80
C GLU A 103 18.35 2.12 -6.46
N LEU A 104 17.69 1.08 -5.93
CA LEU A 104 16.30 1.19 -5.46
C LEU A 104 16.15 2.27 -4.37
N LEU A 105 17.11 2.39 -3.46
CA LEU A 105 17.09 3.44 -2.43
C LEU A 105 17.30 4.85 -3.01
N LYS A 106 18.10 5.00 -4.08
CA LYS A 106 18.25 6.29 -4.76
C LYS A 106 16.94 6.71 -5.41
N LEU A 107 16.25 5.79 -6.08
CA LEU A 107 14.94 6.06 -6.67
C LEU A 107 13.91 6.44 -5.61
N LEU A 108 13.86 5.73 -4.48
CA LEU A 108 12.95 6.11 -3.40
C LEU A 108 13.27 7.50 -2.84
N LYS A 109 14.55 7.85 -2.69
CA LYS A 109 14.96 9.17 -2.17
C LYS A 109 14.72 10.31 -3.16
N SER A 110 14.74 10.07 -4.46
CA SER A 110 14.49 11.11 -5.46
C SER A 110 13.04 11.59 -5.47
N THR A 111 12.11 10.82 -4.88
CA THR A 111 10.70 11.23 -4.72
C THR A 111 10.47 12.35 -3.71
N GLY A 112 11.50 12.76 -2.97
CA GLY A 112 11.44 13.84 -1.99
C GLY A 112 10.90 13.42 -0.61
N ASP A 113 10.54 14.40 0.20
CA ASP A 113 9.93 14.14 1.51
C ASP A 113 8.47 13.70 1.32
N THR A 114 8.20 12.44 1.67
CA THR A 114 6.87 11.81 1.57
C THR A 114 6.11 11.83 2.89
N GLY A 115 6.63 12.53 3.91
CA GLY A 115 5.92 12.72 5.17
C GLY A 115 4.56 13.38 4.93
N LEU A 116 3.52 12.86 5.58
CA LEU A 116 2.21 13.53 5.62
C LEU A 116 2.30 14.75 6.54
N PHE A 117 2.94 15.81 6.05
CA PHE A 117 2.96 17.10 6.73
C PHE A 117 1.64 17.80 6.46
N LEU A 118 0.72 17.70 7.41
CA LEU A 118 -0.33 18.71 7.49
C LEU A 118 0.38 20.00 7.93
N PRO A 119 0.47 21.05 7.07
CA PRO A 119 1.07 22.30 7.48
C PRO A 119 0.41 22.74 8.78
N ALA A 120 1.21 23.27 9.71
CA ALA A 120 0.69 23.95 10.88
C ALA A 120 -0.10 25.15 10.36
N VAL A 121 -1.40 24.95 10.14
CA VAL A 121 -2.27 26.01 9.66
C VAL A 121 -2.40 26.96 10.85
N ALA A 122 -1.73 28.11 10.77
CA ALA A 122 -1.59 29.04 11.89
C ALA A 122 -2.93 29.45 12.51
N ASP A 123 -4.03 29.37 11.74
CA ASP A 123 -5.39 29.70 12.19
C ASP A 123 -6.52 28.83 11.56
N GLY A 124 -6.25 27.62 11.04
CA GLY A 124 -7.19 27.00 10.10
C GLY A 124 -7.36 25.47 10.09
N ILE A 125 -8.51 25.04 9.57
CA ILE A 125 -8.86 23.65 9.32
C ILE A 125 -7.99 23.10 8.17
N ALA A 126 -7.33 21.96 8.38
CA ALA A 126 -6.67 21.24 7.29
C ALA A 126 -7.70 20.40 6.52
N ILE A 127 -7.74 20.55 5.20
CA ILE A 127 -8.66 19.81 4.32
C ILE A 127 -7.88 18.73 3.58
N ILE A 128 -8.32 17.48 3.72
CA ILE A 128 -7.77 16.33 2.99
C ILE A 128 -8.83 15.82 2.01
N LEU A 129 -8.57 15.97 0.72
CA LEU A 129 -9.43 15.45 -0.34
C LEU A 129 -8.90 14.08 -0.82
N VAL A 130 -9.69 13.03 -0.66
CA VAL A 130 -9.33 11.67 -1.08
C VAL A 130 -9.98 11.35 -2.43
N ILE A 131 -9.15 11.15 -3.45
CA ILE A 131 -9.57 10.85 -4.83
C ILE A 131 -9.09 9.46 -5.28
N GLY A 132 -9.76 8.87 -6.26
CA GLY A 132 -9.37 7.59 -6.86
C GLY A 132 -10.55 6.78 -7.40
N VAL A 133 -10.25 5.69 -8.12
CA VAL A 133 -11.28 4.83 -8.72
C VAL A 133 -11.97 3.93 -7.68
N ASN A 134 -13.04 3.22 -8.08
CA ASN A 134 -13.76 2.33 -7.17
C ASN A 134 -12.91 1.12 -6.78
N GLY A 135 -13.06 0.65 -5.54
CA GLY A 135 -12.39 -0.57 -5.04
C GLY A 135 -10.96 -0.40 -4.51
N VAL A 136 -10.28 0.74 -4.73
CA VAL A 136 -8.89 0.96 -4.27
C VAL A 136 -8.73 1.22 -2.76
N GLY A 137 -9.82 1.09 -1.99
CA GLY A 137 -9.78 1.25 -0.54
C GLY A 137 -9.96 2.67 0.00
N LYS A 138 -10.46 3.63 -0.80
CA LYS A 138 -10.64 5.05 -0.38
C LYS A 138 -11.32 5.21 0.99
N THR A 139 -12.52 4.63 1.16
CA THR A 139 -13.29 4.77 2.40
C THR A 139 -12.57 4.15 3.60
N THR A 140 -11.88 3.02 3.39
CA THR A 140 -11.06 2.37 4.41
C THR A 140 -9.84 3.21 4.78
N SER A 141 -9.19 3.84 3.80
CA SER A 141 -8.08 4.77 4.03
C SER A 141 -8.52 6.03 4.77
N ILE A 142 -9.70 6.57 4.46
CA ILE A 142 -10.31 7.67 5.22
C ILE A 142 -10.46 7.27 6.69
N ALA A 143 -11.02 6.09 6.98
CA ALA A 143 -11.18 5.61 8.35
C ALA A 143 -9.84 5.46 9.10
N LYS A 144 -8.82 4.90 8.44
CA LYS A 144 -7.46 4.78 9.00
C LYS A 144 -6.84 6.15 9.30
N LEU A 145 -6.97 7.11 8.38
CA LEU A 145 -6.50 8.48 8.58
C LEU A 145 -7.24 9.17 9.73
N THR A 146 -8.56 9.00 9.84
CA THR A 146 -9.35 9.53 10.95
C THR A 146 -8.84 9.04 12.29
N HIS A 147 -8.60 7.73 12.42
CA HIS A 147 -8.05 7.14 13.63
C HIS A 147 -6.64 7.67 13.92
N TYR A 148 -5.75 7.68 12.92
CA TYR A 148 -4.39 8.22 13.05
C TYR A 148 -4.38 9.68 13.55
N PHE A 149 -5.25 10.52 13.01
CA PHE A 149 -5.35 11.92 13.44
C PHE A 149 -5.96 12.07 14.84
N LYS A 150 -6.96 11.25 15.21
CA LYS A 150 -7.50 11.24 16.58
C LYS A 150 -6.43 10.83 17.59
N ASP A 151 -5.68 9.78 17.31
CA ASP A 151 -4.59 9.30 18.17
C ASP A 151 -3.47 10.35 18.29
N GLY A 152 -3.26 11.14 17.24
CA GLY A 152 -2.38 12.32 17.24
C GLY A 152 -2.97 13.57 17.92
N GLY A 153 -4.11 13.46 18.61
CA GLY A 153 -4.74 14.57 19.34
C GLY A 153 -5.43 15.62 18.47
N ARG A 154 -5.77 15.28 17.21
CA ARG A 154 -6.51 16.16 16.29
C ARG A 154 -8.02 15.85 16.33
N TYR A 155 -8.81 16.79 15.83
CA TYR A 155 -10.29 16.70 15.79
C TYR A 155 -10.79 16.62 14.33
N PRO A 156 -10.71 15.44 13.69
CA PRO A 156 -11.17 15.27 12.33
C PRO A 156 -12.71 15.39 12.23
N ILE A 157 -13.19 15.82 11.07
CA ILE A 157 -14.62 15.77 10.68
C ILE A 157 -14.67 15.08 9.31
N LEU A 158 -15.64 14.18 9.12
CA LEU A 158 -15.82 13.46 7.87
C LEU A 158 -16.88 14.14 6.99
N ILE A 159 -16.60 14.25 5.70
CA ILE A 159 -17.53 14.82 4.71
C ILE A 159 -17.80 13.77 3.63
N ALA A 160 -19.06 13.38 3.47
CA ALA A 160 -19.51 12.40 2.49
C ALA A 160 -19.62 13.01 1.09
N GLY A 161 -18.47 13.16 0.42
CA GLY A 161 -18.39 13.70 -0.95
C GLY A 161 -18.67 12.69 -2.08
N ASP A 162 -18.70 11.39 -1.80
CA ASP A 162 -19.07 10.35 -2.78
C ASP A 162 -20.60 10.21 -2.87
N THR A 163 -21.23 11.17 -3.56
CA THR A 163 -22.69 11.29 -3.67
C THR A 163 -23.32 10.41 -4.74
N PHE A 164 -22.51 9.80 -5.61
CA PHE A 164 -22.99 8.91 -6.67
C PHE A 164 -23.26 7.50 -6.16
N ARG A 165 -22.43 7.01 -5.24
CA ARG A 165 -22.55 5.65 -4.70
C ARG A 165 -23.37 5.69 -3.42
N ALA A 166 -24.65 5.32 -3.50
CA ALA A 166 -25.57 5.30 -2.35
C ALA A 166 -24.96 4.65 -1.09
N ALA A 167 -24.34 3.47 -1.24
CA ALA A 167 -23.71 2.75 -0.13
C ALA A 167 -22.42 3.39 0.41
N ALA A 168 -21.79 4.32 -0.31
CA ALA A 168 -20.56 4.97 0.15
C ALA A 168 -20.84 5.93 1.32
N ILE A 169 -21.97 6.63 1.30
CA ILE A 169 -22.43 7.48 2.40
C ILE A 169 -22.67 6.62 3.64
N ASP A 170 -23.40 5.51 3.52
CA ASP A 170 -23.70 4.62 4.64
C ASP A 170 -22.42 3.99 5.22
N GLN A 171 -21.49 3.58 4.36
CA GLN A 171 -20.20 3.08 4.81
C GLN A 171 -19.40 4.14 5.58
N LEU A 172 -19.42 5.39 5.13
CA LEU A 172 -18.72 6.48 5.82
C LEU A 172 -19.38 6.82 7.16
N LYS A 173 -20.71 6.77 7.26
CA LYS A 173 -21.45 6.92 8.53
C LYS A 173 -21.05 5.86 9.55
N ILE A 174 -21.00 4.58 9.13
CA ILE A 174 -20.53 3.49 9.99
C ILE A 174 -19.10 3.74 10.49
N TRP A 175 -18.21 4.27 9.64
CA TRP A 175 -16.85 4.62 10.08
C TRP A 175 -16.83 5.82 11.03
N GLY A 176 -17.68 6.82 10.82
CA GLY A 176 -17.84 7.94 11.75
C GLY A 176 -18.29 7.47 13.14
N GLU A 177 -19.27 6.57 13.20
CA GLU A 177 -19.72 5.94 14.45
C GLU A 177 -18.59 5.15 15.12
N ARG A 178 -17.86 4.30 14.36
CA ARG A 178 -16.75 3.50 14.89
C ARG A 178 -15.57 4.31 15.38
N THR A 179 -15.34 5.47 14.76
CA THR A 179 -14.22 6.35 15.14
C THR A 179 -14.66 7.47 16.07
N ASP A 180 -15.95 7.55 16.43
CA ASP A 180 -16.53 8.64 17.22
C ASP A 180 -16.18 10.02 16.63
N VAL A 181 -16.59 10.22 15.38
CA VAL A 181 -16.38 11.43 14.58
C VAL A 181 -17.64 11.81 13.82
N SER A 182 -17.96 13.11 13.80
CA SER A 182 -19.10 13.64 13.06
C SER A 182 -18.94 13.44 11.55
N VAL A 183 -20.03 13.00 10.91
CA VAL A 183 -20.12 12.84 9.45
C VAL A 183 -21.14 13.82 8.90
N ILE A 184 -20.70 14.67 7.98
CA ILE A 184 -21.55 15.58 7.21
C ILE A 184 -21.90 14.88 5.90
N ALA A 185 -23.19 14.70 5.62
CA ALA A 185 -23.68 14.10 4.38
C ALA A 185 -24.91 14.87 3.88
N GLN A 186 -25.15 14.85 2.57
CA GLN A 186 -26.40 15.35 2.02
C GLN A 186 -27.57 14.45 2.46
N ALA A 187 -28.76 15.05 2.59
CA ALA A 187 -30.00 14.35 2.89
C ALA A 187 -30.44 13.44 1.74
#